data_AF-A0A956VBP9-F1
#
_entry.id   AF-A0A956VBP9-F1
#
_cell.length_a   1.000
_cell.length_b   1.000
_cell.length_c   1.000
_cell.angle_alpha   90.00
_cell.angle_beta   90.00
_cell.angle_gamma   90.00
#
_symmetry.space_group_name_H-M   'P 1'
#
loop_
_entity.id
_entity.type
_entity.pdbx_description
1 polymer ?
#
loop_
_entity_poly.entity_id
_entity_poly.type
_entity_poly.pdbx_seq_one_letter_code
_entity_poly.pdbx_strand_id
1 'polypeptide(L)'
;MGNLDKHRAVRILRIIMPIVAIVSIIVIAPLDLVPPLIAPLPDTVQEQVDEAIGYGLDGIIVYVDQPGKAPTFYAAGWKNKEAHVPADPHALFRIGFFSKL
;
A
#
# COMPACT_ATOMS: atom_id res chain seq x y z
N MET A 1 -9.70 -54.83 -0.51
CA MET A 1 -9.73 -53.75 -1.52
C MET A 1 -9.74 -52.38 -0.84
N GLY A 2 -8.71 -52.03 -0.05
CA GLY A 2 -8.76 -50.80 0.79
C GLY A 2 -7.44 -50.04 0.95
N ASN A 3 -6.31 -50.60 0.50
CA ASN A 3 -5.00 -49.95 0.68
C ASN A 3 -4.63 -49.05 -0.52
N LEU A 4 -5.03 -49.44 -1.74
CA LEU A 4 -4.82 -48.65 -2.97
C LEU A 4 -5.54 -47.29 -2.94
N ASP A 5 -6.75 -47.21 -2.37
CA ASP A 5 -7.53 -45.97 -2.29
C ASP A 5 -6.98 -44.99 -1.25
N LYS A 6 -6.45 -45.50 -0.12
CA LYS A 6 -5.77 -44.70 0.89
C LYS A 6 -4.51 -44.04 0.34
N HIS A 7 -3.67 -44.80 -0.37
CA HIS A 7 -2.44 -44.27 -0.97
C HIS A 7 -2.74 -43.24 -2.08
N ARG A 8 -3.81 -43.42 -2.86
CA ARG A 8 -4.28 -42.43 -3.83
C ARG A 8 -4.78 -41.16 -3.16
N ALA A 9 -5.62 -41.27 -2.12
CA ALA A 9 -6.13 -40.13 -1.37
C ALA A 9 -4.98 -39.31 -0.73
N VAL A 10 -3.99 -39.98 -0.12
CA VAL A 10 -2.80 -39.31 0.44
C VAL A 10 -2.00 -38.61 -0.66
N ARG A 11 -1.83 -39.21 -1.84
CA ARG A 11 -1.12 -38.60 -2.97
C ARG A 11 -1.86 -37.36 -3.50
N ILE A 12 -3.19 -37.42 -3.59
CA ILE A 12 -4.05 -36.29 -4.00
C ILE A 12 -3.95 -35.15 -2.98
N LEU A 13 -4.09 -35.45 -1.68
CA LEU A 13 -3.97 -34.43 -0.62
C LEU A 13 -2.60 -33.77 -0.62
N ARG A 14 -1.54 -34.52 -0.89
CA ARG A 14 -0.15 -34.02 -0.94
C ARG A 14 0.10 -33.06 -2.11
N ILE A 15 -0.71 -33.15 -3.17
CA ILE A 15 -0.69 -32.21 -4.31
C ILE A 15 -1.61 -31.02 -4.05
N ILE A 16 -2.79 -31.26 -3.47
CA ILE A 16 -3.77 -30.19 -3.20
C ILE A 16 -3.28 -29.24 -2.09
N MET A 17 -2.68 -29.75 -1.02
CA MET A 17 -2.19 -28.92 0.08
C MET A 17 -1.26 -27.77 -0.35
N PRO A 18 -0.18 -28.00 -1.12
CA PRO A 18 0.69 -26.90 -1.54
C PRO A 18 -0.02 -25.93 -2.49
N ILE A 19 -0.92 -26.41 -3.34
CA ILE A 19 -1.71 -25.54 -4.23
C ILE A 19 -2.59 -24.60 -3.40
N VAL A 20 -3.33 -25.15 -2.43
CA VAL A 20 -4.17 -24.36 -1.52
C VAL A 20 -3.32 -23.39 -0.71
N ALA A 21 -2.16 -23.81 -0.22
CA ALA A 21 -1.24 -22.93 0.51
C ALA A 21 -0.75 -21.76 -0.35
N ILE A 22 -0.35 -22.01 -1.60
CA ILE A 22 0.11 -20.98 -2.54
C ILE A 22 -1.04 -20.00 -2.85
N VAL A 23 -2.24 -20.51 -3.14
CA VAL A 23 -3.42 -19.68 -3.40
C VAL A 23 -3.75 -18.82 -2.18
N SER A 24 -3.73 -19.39 -0.98
CA SER A 24 -3.95 -18.64 0.26
C SER A 24 -2.91 -17.53 0.47
N ILE A 25 -1.63 -17.79 0.17
CA ILE A 25 -0.60 -16.75 0.25
C ILE A 25 -0.91 -15.62 -0.74
N ILE A 26 -1.27 -15.93 -1.99
CA ILE A 26 -1.54 -14.91 -3.01
C ILE A 26 -2.78 -14.08 -2.69
N VAL A 27 -3.84 -14.71 -2.17
CA VAL A 27 -5.13 -14.04 -1.93
C VAL A 27 -5.15 -13.29 -0.59
N ILE A 28 -4.49 -13.81 0.44
CA ILE A 28 -4.54 -13.25 1.80
C ILE A 28 -3.40 -12.25 2.05
N ALA A 29 -2.21 -12.50 1.48
CA ALA A 29 -1.09 -11.58 1.70
C ALA A 29 -1.30 -10.30 0.90
N PRO A 30 -0.99 -9.12 1.47
CA PRO A 30 -1.06 -7.85 0.75
C PRO A 30 0.16 -7.69 -0.16
N LEU A 31 0.24 -8.51 -1.21
CA LEU A 31 1.38 -8.53 -2.14
C LEU A 31 1.53 -7.20 -2.91
N ASP A 32 0.47 -6.40 -2.97
CA ASP A 32 0.47 -5.06 -3.55
C ASP A 32 1.39 -4.06 -2.82
N LEU A 33 1.77 -4.34 -1.56
CA LEU A 33 2.73 -3.55 -0.80
C LEU A 33 4.19 -3.90 -1.11
N VAL A 34 4.47 -5.01 -1.79
CA VAL A 34 5.85 -5.43 -2.06
C VAL A 34 6.56 -4.47 -3.04
N PRO A 35 5.96 -4.05 -4.18
CA PRO A 35 6.59 -3.13 -5.10
C PRO A 35 7.07 -1.80 -4.47
N PRO A 36 6.26 -1.04 -3.70
CA PRO A 36 6.74 0.19 -3.05
C PRO A 36 7.88 -0.04 -2.05
N LEU A 37 7.98 -1.23 -1.45
CA LEU A 37 9.02 -1.54 -0.47
C LEU A 37 10.38 -1.85 -1.10
N ILE A 38 10.41 -2.30 -2.36
CA ILE A 38 11.65 -2.66 -3.07
C ILE A 38 12.05 -1.66 -4.15
N ALA A 39 11.15 -0.73 -4.51
CA ALA A 39 11.45 0.33 -5.45
C ALA A 39 12.56 1.26 -4.88
N PRO A 40 13.45 1.78 -5.74
CA PRO A 40 14.41 2.79 -5.32
C PRO A 40 13.66 4.04 -4.83
N LEU A 41 14.19 4.71 -3.81
CA LEU A 41 13.65 6.01 -3.41
C LEU A 41 13.85 7.01 -4.57
N PRO A 42 12.82 7.80 -4.91
CA PRO A 42 12.96 8.84 -5.91
C PRO A 42 13.88 9.96 -5.42
N ASP A 43 14.42 10.75 -6.35
CA ASP A 43 15.40 11.80 -6.05
C ASP A 43 14.77 13.01 -5.34
N THR A 44 13.43 13.13 -5.36
CA THR A 44 12.71 14.27 -4.78
C THR A 44 11.51 13.86 -3.94
N VAL A 45 11.19 14.68 -2.94
CA VAL A 45 10.00 14.49 -2.11
C VAL A 45 8.71 14.63 -2.93
N GLN A 46 8.67 15.52 -3.93
CA GLN A 46 7.50 15.68 -4.78
C GLN A 46 7.20 14.39 -5.55
N GLU A 47 8.22 13.77 -6.14
CA GLU A 47 8.06 12.52 -6.88
C GLU A 47 7.58 11.37 -5.98
N GLN A 48 8.10 11.28 -4.75
CA GLN A 48 7.59 10.31 -3.76
C GLN A 48 6.13 10.55 -3.40
N VAL A 49 5.73 11.82 -3.30
CA VAL A 49 4.36 12.23 -3.00
C VAL A 49 3.43 11.95 -4.19
N ASP A 50 3.92 12.08 -5.42
CA ASP A 50 3.19 11.73 -6.64
C ASP A 50 2.99 10.21 -6.79
N GLU A 51 4.03 9.42 -6.51
CA GLU A 51 3.96 7.94 -6.52
C GLU A 51 2.97 7.40 -5.49
N ALA A 52 2.82 8.09 -4.35
CA ALA A 52 1.91 7.70 -3.28
C ALA A 52 0.45 7.55 -3.79
N ILE A 53 0.06 8.34 -4.79
CA ILE A 53 -1.27 8.25 -5.43
C ILE A 53 -1.42 6.93 -6.19
N GLY A 54 -0.35 6.44 -6.81
CA GLY A 54 -0.30 5.15 -7.48
C GLY A 54 -0.48 3.95 -6.54
N TYR A 55 -0.19 4.11 -5.25
CA TYR A 55 -0.37 3.08 -4.23
C TYR A 55 -1.76 3.08 -3.59
N GLY A 56 -2.71 3.85 -4.13
CA GLY A 56 -4.12 3.84 -3.70
C GLY A 56 -4.50 4.94 -2.72
N LEU A 57 -3.63 5.93 -2.48
CA LEU A 57 -4.00 7.14 -1.75
C LEU A 57 -4.76 8.09 -2.68
N ASP A 58 -5.93 8.56 -2.26
CA ASP A 58 -6.69 9.53 -3.06
C ASP A 58 -6.03 10.92 -3.06
N GLY A 59 -5.34 11.28 -1.98
CA GLY A 59 -4.59 12.53 -1.86
C GLY A 59 -3.66 12.52 -0.65
N ILE A 60 -2.55 13.26 -0.75
CA ILE A 60 -1.52 13.35 0.29
C ILE A 60 -0.98 14.78 0.36
N ILE A 61 -0.64 15.23 1.57
CA ILE A 61 0.10 16.48 1.81
C ILE A 61 1.30 16.17 2.71
N VAL A 62 2.45 16.70 2.36
CA VAL A 62 3.69 16.59 3.14
C VAL A 62 4.22 17.98 3.44
N TYR A 63 4.47 18.24 4.72
CA TYR A 63 5.14 19.44 5.20
C TYR A 63 6.56 19.08 5.66
N VAL A 64 7.55 19.82 5.18
CA VAL A 64 8.96 19.63 5.52
C VAL A 64 9.49 20.91 6.14
N ASP A 65 9.88 20.83 7.41
CA ASP A 65 10.60 21.88 8.11
C ASP A 65 12.06 21.47 8.31
N GLN A 66 12.99 22.33 7.90
CA GLN A 66 14.43 22.09 7.99
C GLN A 66 15.11 23.33 8.57
N PRO A 67 16.00 23.18 9.57
CA PRO A 67 16.74 24.31 10.14
C PRO A 67 17.48 25.11 9.07
N GLY A 68 17.28 26.43 9.08
CA GLY A 68 17.96 27.34 8.15
C GLY A 68 17.41 27.35 6.72
N LYS A 69 16.28 26.67 6.44
CA LYS A 69 15.58 26.72 5.15
C LYS A 69 14.13 27.18 5.36
N ALA A 70 13.54 27.75 4.31
CA ALA A 70 12.11 28.01 4.32
C ALA A 70 11.35 26.66 4.31
N PRO A 71 10.21 26.55 5.02
CA PRO A 71 9.41 25.34 5.01
C PRO A 71 8.88 25.04 3.62
N THR A 72 8.82 23.75 3.25
CA THR A 72 8.31 23.32 1.96
C THR A 72 7.06 22.46 2.13
N PHE A 73 6.09 22.69 1.26
CA PHE A 73 4.84 21.94 1.20
C PHE A 73 4.77 21.19 -0.13
N TYR A 74 4.41 19.91 -0.07
CA TYR A 74 4.19 19.05 -1.23
C TYR A 74 2.78 18.47 -1.14
N ALA A 75 2.09 18.36 -2.27
CA ALA A 75 0.78 17.74 -2.34
C ALA A 75 0.61 17.00 -3.66
N ALA A 76 -0.14 15.90 -3.63
CA ALA A 76 -0.54 15.16 -4.81
C ALA A 76 -1.95 14.59 -4.63
N GLY A 77 -2.58 14.25 -5.77
CA GLY A 77 -3.90 13.67 -5.82
C GLY A 77 -5.02 14.69 -5.59
N TRP A 78 -6.08 14.25 -4.92
CA TRP A 78 -7.34 14.94 -4.80
C TRP A 78 -7.68 15.21 -3.34
N LYS A 79 -8.07 16.45 -3.04
CA LYS A 79 -8.76 16.79 -1.80
C LYS A 79 -10.18 16.22 -1.79
N ASN A 80 -10.82 16.21 -2.95
CA ASN A 80 -12.11 15.55 -3.17
C ASN A 80 -12.13 14.94 -4.57
N LYS A 81 -12.12 13.61 -4.64
CA LYS A 81 -12.10 12.86 -5.89
C LYS A 81 -13.38 13.00 -6.70
N GLU A 82 -14.55 13.01 -6.04
CA GLU A 82 -15.86 13.13 -6.70
C GLU A 82 -16.01 14.51 -7.34
N ALA A 83 -15.65 15.56 -6.61
CA ALA A 83 -15.68 16.93 -7.09
C ALA A 83 -14.44 17.33 -7.91
N HIS A 84 -13.50 16.40 -8.13
CA HIS A 84 -12.22 16.63 -8.84
C HIS A 84 -11.47 17.87 -8.33
N VAL A 85 -11.47 18.06 -7.00
CA VAL A 85 -10.75 19.15 -6.35
C VAL A 85 -9.34 18.66 -6.04
N PRO A 86 -8.28 19.27 -6.60
CA PRO A 86 -6.91 18.83 -6.37
C PRO A 86 -6.51 18.98 -4.89
N ALA A 87 -5.53 18.20 -4.46
CA ALA A 87 -4.95 18.36 -3.13
C ALA A 87 -4.33 19.75 -2.99
N ASP A 88 -4.80 20.50 -2.00
CA ASP A 88 -4.29 21.83 -1.67
C ASP A 88 -3.28 21.68 -0.53
N PRO A 89 -1.99 22.02 -0.70
CA PRO A 89 -0.94 21.84 0.33
C PRO A 89 -1.21 22.54 1.67
N HIS A 90 -2.13 23.51 1.71
CA HIS A 90 -2.53 24.22 2.93
C HIS A 90 -3.89 23.76 3.48
N ALA A 91 -4.48 22.70 2.93
CA ALA A 91 -5.74 22.16 3.40
C ALA A 91 -5.62 21.61 4.83
N LEU A 92 -6.65 21.89 5.64
CA LEU A 92 -6.78 21.33 6.97
C LEU A 92 -7.32 19.89 6.88
N PHE A 93 -6.61 18.94 7.49
CA PHE A 93 -7.06 17.56 7.63
C PHE A 93 -7.39 17.20 9.07
N ARG A 94 -8.37 16.32 9.22
CA ARG A 94 -8.70 15.73 10.51
C ARG A 94 -7.72 14.59 10.80
N ILE A 95 -6.68 14.90 11.57
CA ILE A 95 -5.66 13.94 12.02
C ILE A 95 -6.13 13.10 13.23
N GLY A 96 -7.25 12.37 13.08
CA GLY A 96 -7.69 11.33 14.02
C GLY A 96 -7.41 11.57 15.52
N PHE A 97 -6.73 10.62 16.16
CA PHE A 97 -6.49 10.61 17.61
C PHE A 97 -5.32 11.50 18.09
N PHE A 98 -4.72 12.32 17.21
CA PHE A 98 -3.69 13.30 17.60
C PHE A 98 -4.26 14.56 18.27
N SER A 99 -5.53 14.55 18.69
CA SER A 99 -6.09 15.63 19.52
C SER A 99 -5.46 15.73 20.91
N LYS A 100 -4.58 14.77 21.27
CA LYS A 100 -3.72 14.82 22.45
C LYS A 100 -2.25 14.71 22.03
N LEU A 101 -1.62 15.84 21.79
CA LEU A 101 -0.17 16.02 21.71
C LEU A 101 0.22 17.20 22.60
#